data_AF-A0A848Z5P3-F1
#
_entry.id   AF-A0A848Z5P3-F1
#
_cell.length_a   1.000
_cell.length_b   1.000
_cell.length_c   1.000
_cell.angle_alpha   90.00
_cell.angle_beta   90.00
_cell.angle_gamma   90.00
#
_symmetry.space_group_name_H-M   'P 1'
#
loop_
_entity.id
_entity.type
_entity.pdbx_description
1 polymer ?
#
loop_
_entity_poly.entity_id
_entity_poly.type
_entity_poly.pdbx_seq_one_letter_code
_entity_poly.pdbx_strand_id
1 'polypeptide(L)'
;MRMIAERPRLVAVLGPTNTGKTYLAIDRMLAHGSGMIGFPLRLLARENYDRVVRLKGRSRVALVTGEEKILPANPDYFVCTVESMPVDR
;
A
#
# COMPACT_ATOMS: atom_id res chain seq x y z
N MET A 1 -2.88 -35.21 -1.57
CA MET A 1 -2.33 -34.27 -0.58
C MET A 1 -2.97 -32.91 -0.81
N ARG A 2 -3.97 -32.52 -0.01
CA ARG A 2 -4.55 -31.18 -0.09
C ARG A 2 -3.61 -30.23 0.65
N MET A 3 -2.95 -29.35 -0.09
CA MET A 3 -2.28 -28.19 0.49
C MET A 3 -3.37 -27.31 1.09
N ILE A 4 -3.50 -27.33 2.42
CA ILE A 4 -4.27 -26.32 3.13
C ILE A 4 -3.41 -25.06 3.02
N ALA A 5 -3.74 -24.15 2.11
CA ALA A 5 -3.10 -22.85 2.08
C ALA A 5 -3.26 -22.21 3.45
N GLU A 6 -2.16 -21.84 4.10
CA GLU A 6 -2.21 -21.11 5.36
C GLU A 6 -3.08 -19.86 5.17
N ARG A 7 -4.05 -19.67 6.06
CA ARG A 7 -4.87 -18.47 6.02
C ARG A 7 -3.96 -17.26 6.26
N PRO A 8 -4.05 -16.20 5.44
CA PRO A 8 -3.25 -15.00 5.65
C PRO A 8 -3.55 -14.42 7.04
N ARG A 9 -2.50 -14.03 7.77
CA ARG A 9 -2.62 -13.46 9.11
C ARG A 9 -3.31 -12.09 9.03
N LEU A 10 -4.49 -11.98 9.63
CA LEU A 10 -5.20 -10.71 9.79
C LEU A 10 -4.78 -10.03 11.10
N VAL A 11 -4.43 -8.75 11.04
CA VAL A 11 -4.10 -7.93 12.22
C VAL A 11 -4.87 -6.61 12.13
N ALA A 12 -5.64 -6.29 13.17
CA ALA A 12 -6.30 -5.00 13.33
C ALA A 12 -5.55 -4.17 14.37
N VAL A 13 -5.06 -3.00 13.97
CA VAL A 13 -4.42 -2.04 14.88
C VAL A 13 -5.40 -0.89 15.11
N LEU A 14 -5.89 -0.76 16.35
CA LEU A 14 -6.95 0.19 16.71
C LEU A 14 -6.40 1.29 17.64
N GLY A 15 -6.95 2.50 17.50
CA GLY A 15 -6.63 3.63 18.37
C GLY A 15 -7.09 4.97 17.78
N PRO A 16 -7.11 6.06 18.57
CA PRO A 16 -7.54 7.39 18.14
C PRO A 16 -6.78 7.91 16.93
N THR A 17 -7.26 8.94 16.23
CA THR A 17 -6.51 9.57 15.14
C THR A 17 -5.15 10.12 15.62
N ASN A 18 -4.21 10.29 14.70
CA ASN A 18 -2.87 10.83 14.99
C ASN A 18 -1.99 10.01 15.98
N THR A 19 -2.20 8.69 16.06
CA THR A 19 -1.41 7.77 16.94
C THR A 19 -0.46 6.84 16.18
N GLY A 20 0.00 7.23 14.98
CA GLY A 20 1.05 6.48 14.26
C GLY A 20 0.64 5.16 13.58
N LYS A 21 -0.65 4.80 13.57
CA LYS A 21 -1.12 3.55 12.92
C LYS A 21 -0.73 3.43 11.45
N THR A 22 -0.91 4.51 10.68
CA THR A 22 -0.52 4.56 9.27
C THR A 22 0.99 4.41 9.09
N TYR A 23 1.77 5.02 9.98
CA TYR A 23 3.23 4.87 9.98
C TYR A 23 3.61 3.40 10.16
N LEU A 24 3.04 2.74 11.17
CA LEU A 24 3.30 1.32 11.45
C LEU A 24 2.89 0.42 10.27
N ALA A 25 1.73 0.67 9.65
CA ALA A 25 1.26 -0.10 8.51
C ALA A 25 2.21 0.02 7.30
N ILE A 26 2.67 1.25 7.00
CA ILE A 26 3.63 1.49 5.91
C ILE A 26 4.97 0.84 6.24
N ASP A 27 5.53 1.07 7.42
CA ASP A 27 6.82 0.50 7.81
C ASP A 27 6.82 -1.03 7.71
N ARG A 28 5.75 -1.66 8.21
CA ARG A 28 5.57 -3.11 8.12
C ARG A 28 5.40 -3.59 6.67
N MET A 29 4.68 -2.85 5.83
CA MET A 29 4.57 -3.16 4.40
C MET A 29 5.94 -3.08 3.71
N LEU A 30 6.74 -2.04 4.02
CA LEU A 30 8.05 -1.80 3.39
C LEU A 30 9.15 -2.76 3.88
N ALA A 31 8.92 -3.47 4.98
CA ALA A 31 9.74 -4.62 5.41
C ALA A 31 9.55 -5.86 4.53
N HIS A 32 8.48 -5.92 3.74
CA HIS A 32 8.28 -6.95 2.71
C HIS A 32 8.83 -6.49 1.35
N GLY A 33 9.18 -7.46 0.49
CA GLY A 33 9.71 -7.21 -0.86
C GLY A 33 8.71 -6.55 -1.80
N SER A 34 7.41 -6.71 -1.54
CA SER A 34 6.30 -6.09 -2.26
C SER A 34 5.13 -5.86 -1.30
N GLY A 35 4.19 -5.00 -1.69
CA GLY A 35 3.01 -4.74 -0.88
C GLY A 35 2.04 -3.74 -1.50
N MET A 36 0.84 -3.67 -0.93
CA MET A 36 -0.20 -2.75 -1.36
C MET A 36 -0.82 -2.08 -0.14
N ILE A 37 -1.11 -0.79 -0.24
CA ILE A 37 -1.82 -0.03 0.78
C ILE A 37 -2.92 0.82 0.15
N GLY A 38 -4.12 0.75 0.73
CA GLY A 38 -5.28 1.54 0.35
C GLY A 38 -5.53 2.68 1.33
N PHE A 39 -5.89 3.84 0.79
CA PHE A 39 -6.25 5.05 1.55
C PHE A 39 -7.68 5.49 1.20
N PRO A 40 -8.43 6.07 2.15
CA PRO A 40 -9.80 6.53 1.89
C PRO A 40 -9.86 7.82 1.06
N LEU A 41 -8.75 8.56 0.95
CA LEU A 41 -8.71 9.86 0.26
C LEU A 41 -7.51 9.93 -0.67
N ARG A 42 -7.71 10.53 -1.84
CA ARG A 42 -6.66 10.76 -2.84
C ARG A 42 -5.46 11.54 -2.28
N LEU A 43 -5.71 12.58 -1.48
CA LEU A 43 -4.63 13.38 -0.88
C LEU A 43 -3.72 12.52 0.03
N LEU A 44 -4.33 11.63 0.82
CA LEU A 44 -3.59 10.71 1.68
C LEU A 44 -2.78 9.68 0.87
N ALA A 45 -3.36 9.14 -0.21
CA ALA A 45 -2.63 8.28 -1.13
C ALA A 45 -1.43 9.02 -1.74
N ARG A 46 -1.60 10.27 -2.15
CA ARG A 46 -0.52 11.06 -2.75
C ARG A 46 0.61 11.36 -1.77
N GLU A 47 0.30 11.85 -0.58
CA GLU A 47 1.29 12.15 0.47
C GLU A 47 2.13 10.90 0.81
N ASN A 48 1.47 9.75 0.94
CA ASN A 48 2.15 8.51 1.27
C ASN A 48 2.91 7.91 0.08
N TYR A 49 2.44 8.09 -1.15
CA TYR A 49 3.21 7.77 -2.36
C TYR A 49 4.53 8.54 -2.38
N ASP A 50 4.50 9.86 -2.19
CA ASP A 50 5.72 10.68 -2.20
C ASP A 50 6.68 10.28 -1.06
N ARG A 51 6.15 9.88 0.10
CA ARG A 51 6.94 9.28 1.17
C ARG A 51 7.61 7.95 0.75
N VAL A 52 6.86 7.02 0.18
CA VAL A 52 7.42 5.70 -0.20
C VAL A 52 8.40 5.84 -1.36
N VAL A 53 8.15 6.73 -2.32
CA VAL A 53 9.08 7.06 -3.42
C VAL A 53 10.41 7.56 -2.88
N ARG A 54 10.42 8.43 -1.86
CA ARG A 54 11.67 8.90 -1.22
C ARG A 54 12.48 7.76 -0.60
N LEU A 55 11.82 6.68 -0.16
CA LEU A 55 12.47 5.54 0.51
C LEU A 55 12.87 4.42 -0.45
N LYS A 56 12.07 4.16 -1.50
CA LYS A 56 12.22 2.98 -2.38
C LYS A 56 12.56 3.33 -3.83
N GLY A 57 12.45 4.60 -4.22
CA GLY A 57 12.65 5.06 -5.59
C GLY A 57 11.39 4.99 -6.44
N ARG A 58 11.26 5.94 -7.37
CA ARG A 58 10.05 6.13 -8.19
C ARG A 58 9.71 4.94 -9.09
N SER A 59 10.70 4.19 -9.57
CA SER A 59 10.48 3.02 -10.43
C SER A 59 9.83 1.84 -9.72
N ARG A 60 9.86 1.81 -8.37
CA ARG A 60 9.36 0.69 -7.56
C ARG A 60 7.97 0.91 -6.98
N VAL A 61 7.40 2.10 -7.15
CA VAL A 61 6.16 2.50 -6.46
C VAL A 61 5.14 2.99 -7.48
N ALA A 62 3.96 2.40 -7.44
CA ALA A 62 2.78 2.84 -8.18
C ALA A 62 1.88 3.73 -7.31
N LEU A 63 1.29 4.75 -7.92
CA LEU A 63 0.14 5.48 -7.39
C LEU A 63 -1.08 5.13 -8.24
N VAL A 64 -2.16 4.65 -7.63
CA VAL A 64 -3.40 4.34 -8.35
C VAL A 64 -4.60 4.95 -7.65
N THR A 65 -5.21 5.93 -8.29
CA THR A 65 -6.43 6.60 -7.83
C THR A 65 -7.44 6.67 -8.97
N GLY A 66 -8.63 7.23 -8.72
CA GLY A 66 -9.63 7.46 -9.77
C GLY A 66 -9.15 8.48 -10.80
N GLU A 67 -8.43 9.51 -10.35
CA GLU A 67 -8.07 10.69 -11.14
C GLU A 67 -6.61 10.67 -11.62
N GLU A 68 -5.72 10.01 -10.89
CA GLU A 68 -4.28 9.94 -11.20
C GLU A 68 -3.77 8.51 -11.13
N LYS A 69 -3.01 8.10 -12.15
CA LYS A 69 -2.30 6.83 -12.20
C LYS A 69 -0.84 7.05 -12.57
N ILE A 70 0.06 6.63 -11.70
CA ILE A 70 1.50 6.54 -11.96
C ILE A 70 1.88 5.08 -11.87
N LEU A 71 2.19 4.46 -13.01
CA LEU A 71 2.46 3.03 -13.11
C LEU A 71 3.83 2.81 -13.78
N PRO A 72 4.89 2.58 -13.00
CA PRO A 72 6.15 2.05 -13.53
C PRO A 72 5.95 0.70 -14.22
N ALA A 73 6.96 0.24 -14.97
CA ALA A 73 6.89 -1.04 -15.68
C ALA A 73 6.65 -2.23 -14.73
N ASN A 74 7.40 -2.29 -13.61
CA ASN A 74 7.34 -3.36 -12.62
C ASN A 74 7.38 -2.81 -11.18
N PRO A 75 6.29 -2.23 -10.67
CA PRO A 75 6.25 -1.69 -9.31
C PRO A 75 6.12 -2.83 -8.28
N ASP A 76 6.90 -2.74 -7.20
CA ASP A 76 6.80 -3.66 -6.06
C ASP A 76 5.74 -3.20 -5.05
N TYR A 77 5.52 -1.88 -4.98
CA TYR A 77 4.63 -1.25 -4.01
C TYR A 77 3.50 -0.50 -4.70
N PHE A 78 2.28 -0.75 -4.24
CA PHE A 78 1.08 -0.07 -4.73
C PHE A 78 0.50 0.82 -3.64
N VAL A 79 0.42 2.12 -3.92
CA VAL A 79 -0.23 3.10 -3.07
C VAL A 79 -1.51 3.53 -3.76
N CYS A 80 -2.66 3.25 -3.16
CA CYS A 80 -3.94 3.38 -3.86
C CYS A 80 -4.99 4.11 -3.02
N THR A 81 -6.03 4.64 -3.68
CA THR A 81 -7.34 4.72 -3.03
C THR A 81 -7.96 3.33 -2.96
N VAL A 82 -8.74 3.04 -1.91
CA VAL A 82 -9.28 1.68 -1.67
C VAL A 82 -10.08 1.17 -2.87
N GLU A 83 -10.87 2.04 -3.49
CA GLU A 83 -11.72 1.76 -4.66
C GLU A 83 -10.92 1.53 -5.94
N SER A 84 -9.64 1.89 -5.96
CA SER A 84 -8.74 1.75 -7.13
C SER A 84 -7.64 0.71 -6.92
N MET A 85 -7.72 -0.08 -5.83
CA MET A 85 -6.77 -1.16 -5.56
C MET A 85 -6.86 -2.23 -6.67
N PRO A 86 -5.73 -2.64 -7.27
CA PRO A 86 -5.74 -3.65 -8.34
C PRO A 86 -5.88 -5.06 -7.76
N VAL A 87 -7.12 -5.47 -7.48
CA VAL A 87 -7.46 -6.79 -6.90
C VAL A 87 -7.69 -7.88 -7.94
N ASP A 88 -7.99 -7.52 -9.19
CA ASP A 88 -8.29 -8.46 -10.28
C ASP A 88 -7.07 -8.80 -11.14
N ARG A 89 -5.87 -8.79 -10.55
CA ARG A 89 -4.65 -9.27 -11.21
C ARG A 89 -4.36 -10.73 -10.88
#